data_AF-A0A7J9G2Z3-F1
#
_entry.id   AF-A0A7J9G2Z3-F1
#
_cell.length_a   1.000
_cell.length_b   1.000
_cell.length_c   1.000
_cell.angle_alpha   90.00
_cell.angle_beta   90.00
_cell.angle_gamma   90.00
#
_symmetry.space_group_name_H-M   'P 1'
#
loop_
_entity.id
_entity.type
_entity.pdbx_description
1 polymer ?
#
loop_
_entity_poly.entity_id
_entity_poly.type
_entity_poly.pdbx_seq_one_letter_code
_entity_poly.pdbx_strand_id
1 'polypeptide(L)'
;MNDLSNTHISTAVKGSIGYLDPEYYRLQKITEKFDVYSFDVVLCEVLCARAPIDRTTEDHMQISLAEWVQHCYINGALDQVIDTHLQAKWCMDLSLH
;
A
#
# COMPACT_ATOMS: atom_id res chain seq x y z
N MET A 1 -19.60 34.62 -26.11
CA MET A 1 -18.43 34.63 -25.21
C MET A 1 -18.66 33.58 -24.14
N ASN A 2 -17.81 32.55 -24.19
CA ASN A 2 -17.55 31.45 -23.26
C ASN A 2 -18.72 30.82 -22.50
N ASP A 3 -19.27 29.77 -23.12
CA ASP A 3 -19.90 28.67 -22.42
C ASP A 3 -18.79 27.87 -21.70
N LEU A 4 -18.57 28.21 -20.43
CA LEU A 4 -17.71 27.45 -19.52
C LEU A 4 -18.40 26.12 -19.25
N SER A 5 -18.15 25.17 -20.14
CA SER A 5 -18.28 23.73 -19.90
C SER A 5 -17.43 23.35 -18.68
N ASN A 6 -17.96 23.64 -17.50
CA ASN A 6 -17.57 22.99 -16.26
C ASN A 6 -17.98 21.53 -16.40
N THR A 7 -17.13 20.75 -17.07
CA THR A 7 -17.15 19.30 -16.99
C THR A 7 -16.82 18.98 -15.54
N HIS A 8 -17.87 18.98 -14.70
CA HIS A 8 -17.79 18.51 -13.34
C HIS A 8 -17.52 17.01 -13.45
N ILE A 9 -16.24 16.63 -13.58
CA ILE A 9 -15.81 15.24 -13.51
C ILE A 9 -16.06 14.85 -12.05
N SER A 10 -17.29 14.43 -11.75
CA SER A 10 -17.56 13.65 -10.57
C SER A 10 -16.92 12.28 -10.82
N THR A 11 -15.63 12.16 -10.53
CA THR A 11 -15.02 10.84 -10.42
C THR A 11 -15.58 10.23 -9.15
N ALA A 12 -16.63 9.43 -9.28
CA ALA A 12 -16.93 8.45 -8.23
C ALA A 12 -15.62 7.71 -7.95
N VAL A 13 -15.16 7.73 -6.69
CA VAL A 13 -13.95 7.02 -6.27
C VAL A 13 -14.14 5.56 -6.65
N LYS A 14 -13.29 5.05 -7.55
CA LYS A 14 -13.30 3.66 -7.99
C LYS A 14 -11.97 3.04 -7.62
N GLY A 15 -12.02 1.85 -7.03
CA GLY A 15 -10.84 1.05 -6.70
C GLY A 15 -11.11 0.13 -5.53
N SER A 16 -10.13 -0.74 -5.27
CA SER A 16 -10.19 -1.73 -4.20
C SER A 16 -9.67 -1.14 -2.89
N ILE A 17 -10.45 -1.26 -1.82
CA ILE A 17 -10.06 -0.81 -0.47
C ILE A 17 -8.74 -1.48 -0.08
N GLY A 18 -7.77 -0.69 0.39
CA GLY A 18 -6.40 -1.13 0.70
C GLY A 18 -5.34 -0.69 -0.31
N TYR A 19 -5.74 -0.43 -1.56
CA TYR A 19 -4.83 0.00 -2.64
C TYR A 19 -5.01 1.46 -3.05
N LEU A 20 -6.00 2.14 -2.48
CA LEU A 20 -6.31 3.53 -2.79
C LEU A 20 -5.31 4.45 -2.12
N ASP A 21 -4.69 5.34 -2.89
CA ASP A 21 -3.90 6.43 -2.33
C ASP A 21 -4.82 7.31 -1.45
N PRO A 22 -4.43 7.59 -0.19
CA PRO A 22 -5.15 8.51 0.69
C PRO A 22 -5.47 9.88 0.06
N GLU A 23 -4.55 10.41 -0.75
CA GLU A 23 -4.73 11.67 -1.45
C GLU A 23 -5.70 11.53 -2.65
N TYR A 24 -5.74 10.38 -3.34
CA TYR A 24 -6.76 10.11 -4.35
C TYR A 24 -8.16 10.09 -3.74
N TYR A 25 -8.30 9.38 -2.62
CA TYR A 25 -9.55 9.28 -1.88
C TYR A 25 -10.06 10.66 -1.45
N ARG A 26 -9.14 11.53 -0.99
CA ARG A 26 -9.48 12.87 -0.51
C ARG A 26 -9.76 13.88 -1.63
N LEU A 27 -8.96 13.87 -2.70
CA LEU A 27 -8.98 14.90 -3.73
C LEU A 27 -9.91 14.57 -4.91
N GLN A 28 -10.39 13.33 -5.03
CA GLN A 28 -11.22 12.85 -6.15
C GLN A 28 -10.66 13.28 -7.52
N LYS A 29 -9.34 13.22 -7.68
CA LYS A 29 -8.65 13.52 -8.94
C LYS A 29 -7.73 12.36 -9.21
N ILE A 30 -7.79 11.80 -10.42
CA ILE A 30 -6.91 10.71 -10.85
C ILE A 30 -5.68 11.33 -11.53
N THR A 31 -4.49 10.84 -11.20
CA THR A 31 -3.17 11.17 -11.76
C THR A 31 -2.34 9.88 -11.82
N GLU A 32 -1.33 9.82 -12.68
CA GLU A 32 -0.40 8.66 -12.82
C GLU A 32 0.33 8.28 -11.51
N LYS A 33 0.30 9.17 -10.51
CA LYS A 33 0.93 8.94 -9.21
C LYS A 33 0.18 7.90 -8.35
N PHE A 34 -1.10 7.67 -8.62
CA PHE A 34 -1.93 6.77 -7.80
C PHE A 34 -1.75 5.29 -8.14
N ASP A 35 -1.49 5.03 -9.42
CA ASP A 35 -1.10 3.73 -9.94
C ASP A 35 0.24 3.29 -9.31
N VAL A 36 1.19 4.22 -9.12
CA VAL A 36 2.43 3.96 -8.36
C VAL A 36 2.14 3.54 -6.92
N TYR A 37 1.28 4.28 -6.20
CA TYR A 37 0.91 3.92 -4.83
C TYR A 37 0.31 2.51 -4.76
N SER A 38 -0.65 2.20 -5.64
CA SER A 38 -1.27 0.87 -5.64
C SER A 38 -0.27 -0.24 -5.95
N PHE A 39 0.71 0.02 -6.83
CA PHE A 39 1.79 -0.91 -7.10
C PHE A 39 2.71 -1.11 -5.89
N ASP A 40 3.03 -0.04 -5.15
CA ASP A 40 3.82 -0.12 -3.92
C ASP A 40 3.12 -0.99 -2.86
N VAL A 41 1.79 -0.90 -2.75
CA VAL A 41 1.00 -1.79 -1.88
C VAL A 41 1.11 -3.25 -2.32
N VAL A 42 1.01 -3.54 -3.62
CA VAL A 42 1.17 -4.91 -4.16
C VAL A 42 2.58 -5.44 -3.86
N LEU A 43 3.61 -4.62 -4.00
CA LEU A 43 4.96 -5.00 -3.62
C LEU A 43 5.05 -5.36 -2.13
N CYS A 44 4.39 -4.56 -1.27
CA CYS A 44 4.31 -4.87 0.16
C CYS A 44 3.59 -6.20 0.41
N GLU A 45 2.48 -6.50 -0.27
CA GLU A 45 1.80 -7.80 -0.12
C GLU A 45 2.72 -8.98 -0.44
N VAL A 46 3.50 -8.86 -1.52
CA VAL A 46 4.45 -9.91 -1.95
C VAL A 46 5.56 -10.08 -0.92
N LEU A 47 6.11 -8.98 -0.41
CA LEU A 47 7.22 -9.02 0.56
C LEU A 47 6.79 -9.49 1.95
N CYS A 48 5.56 -9.15 2.36
CA CYS A 48 5.06 -9.40 3.72
C CYS A 48 4.15 -10.64 3.80
N ALA A 49 3.80 -11.23 2.66
CA ALA A 49 2.82 -12.32 2.52
C ALA A 49 1.50 -12.04 3.27
N ARG A 50 1.08 -10.76 3.28
CA ARG A 50 -0.05 -10.26 4.05
C ARG A 50 -1.01 -9.52 3.12
N ALA A 51 -2.31 -9.69 3.36
CA ALA A 51 -3.33 -8.95 2.63
C ALA A 51 -3.22 -7.43 2.91
N PRO A 52 -3.64 -6.55 1.99
CA PRO A 52 -3.53 -5.10 2.14
C PRO A 52 -4.40 -4.58 3.28
N ILE A 53 -5.51 -5.27 3.53
CA ILE A 53 -6.45 -5.01 4.63
C ILE A 53 -6.61 -6.29 5.43
N ASP A 54 -6.26 -6.21 6.69
CA ASP A 54 -6.44 -7.29 7.65
C ASP A 54 -7.38 -6.81 8.77
N ARG A 55 -8.61 -7.32 8.76
CA ARG A 55 -9.62 -6.96 9.78
C ARG A 55 -9.62 -7.91 10.97
N THR A 56 -8.69 -8.85 11.02
CA THR A 56 -8.59 -9.85 12.09
C THR A 56 -7.68 -9.38 13.22
N THR A 57 -6.82 -8.40 12.96
CA THR A 57 -5.94 -7.79 13.97
C THR A 57 -6.71 -6.88 14.92
N GLU A 58 -6.30 -6.88 16.19
CA GLU A 58 -6.80 -5.96 17.23
C GLU A 58 -6.11 -4.60 17.20
N ASP A 59 -4.93 -4.51 16.54
CA ASP A 59 -4.17 -3.28 16.42
C ASP A 59 -4.63 -2.50 15.18
N HIS A 60 -5.25 -1.35 15.41
CA HIS A 60 -5.74 -0.47 14.34
C HIS A 60 -4.64 -0.08 13.35
N MET A 61 -3.39 0.09 13.80
CA MET A 61 -2.27 0.46 12.93
C MET A 61 -1.89 -0.67 11.97
N GLN A 62 -2.24 -1.91 12.32
CA GLN A 62 -1.97 -3.09 11.51
C GLN A 62 -3.08 -3.39 10.51
N ILE A 63 -4.23 -2.71 10.56
CA ILE A 63 -5.34 -2.98 9.64
C ILE A 63 -4.93 -2.71 8.19
N SER A 64 -4.23 -1.60 7.95
CA SER A 64 -3.68 -1.23 6.64
C SER A 64 -2.24 -1.70 6.55
N LEU A 65 -1.94 -2.58 5.58
CA LEU A 65 -0.58 -3.04 5.33
C LEU A 65 0.35 -1.87 5.01
N ALA A 66 -0.13 -0.90 4.22
CA ALA A 66 0.65 0.26 3.82
C ALA A 66 1.05 1.13 5.04
N GLU A 67 0.10 1.39 5.95
CA GLU A 67 0.36 2.17 7.17
C GLU A 67 1.31 1.42 8.10
N TRP A 68 1.11 0.10 8.24
CA TRP A 68 1.96 -0.72 9.08
C TRP A 68 3.40 -0.82 8.58
N VAL A 69 3.59 -1.09 7.28
CA VAL A 69 4.92 -1.12 6.65
C VAL A 69 5.60 0.24 6.77
N GLN A 70 4.87 1.34 6.53
CA GLN A 70 5.41 2.69 6.70
C GLN A 70 5.84 2.95 8.13
N HIS A 71 5.04 2.55 9.12
CA HIS A 71 5.38 2.67 10.54
C HIS A 71 6.64 1.88 10.87
N CYS A 72 6.74 0.62 10.42
CA CYS A 72 7.93 -0.20 10.66
C CYS A 72 9.17 0.37 9.96
N TYR A 73 9.04 0.90 8.74
CA TYR A 73 10.14 1.58 8.05
C TYR A 73 10.66 2.78 8.85
N ILE A 74 9.78 3.65 9.32
CA ILE A 74 10.15 4.84 10.11
C ILE A 74 10.84 4.45 11.42
N ASN A 75 10.40 3.35 12.05
CA ASN A 75 10.96 2.87 13.30
C ASN A 75 12.17 1.92 13.13
N GLY A 76 12.62 1.66 11.89
CA GLY A 76 13.74 0.75 11.63
C GLY A 76 13.45 -0.72 11.95
N ALA A 77 12.18 -1.12 11.91
CA ALA A 77 11.67 -2.44 12.26
C ALA A 77 11.11 -3.20 11.04
N LEU A 78 11.63 -2.92 9.84
CA LEU A 78 11.10 -3.49 8.59
C LEU A 78 11.30 -5.02 8.52
N ASP A 79 12.35 -5.54 9.14
CA ASP A 79 12.64 -6.96 9.32
C ASP A 79 11.50 -7.71 10.03
N GLN A 80 10.70 -7.05 10.84
CA GLN A 80 9.58 -7.68 11.54
C GLN A 80 8.35 -7.88 10.64
N VAL A 81 8.34 -7.25 9.47
CA VAL A 81 7.18 -7.20 8.57
C VAL A 81 7.37 -8.07 7.32
N ILE A 82 8.62 -8.33 6.93
CA ILE A 82 8.94 -9.22 5.80
C ILE A 82 8.58 -10.66 6.15
N ASP A 83 8.04 -11.38 5.17
CA ASP A 83 7.71 -12.80 5.28
C ASP A 83 8.91 -13.62 5.77
N THR A 84 8.72 -14.30 6.90
CA THR A 84 9.73 -15.18 7.51
C THR A 84 10.21 -16.30 6.57
N HIS A 85 9.37 -16.79 5.64
CA HIS A 85 9.78 -17.75 4.63
C HIS A 85 10.74 -17.14 3.60
N LEU A 86 10.56 -15.86 3.27
CA LEU A 86 11.46 -15.13 2.38
C LEU A 86 12.80 -14.85 3.07
N GLN A 87 12.76 -14.45 4.35
CA GLN A 87 13.96 -14.25 5.17
C GLN A 87 14.77 -15.54 5.33
N ALA A 88 14.10 -16.67 5.58
CA ALA A 88 14.77 -17.95 5.73
C ALA A 88 15.51 -18.37 4.45
N LYS A 89 14.93 -18.11 3.27
CA LYS A 89 15.58 -18.39 1.98
C LYS A 89 16.82 -17.52 1.76
N TRP A 90 16.73 -16.22 2.05
CA TRP A 90 17.89 -15.33 1.92
C TRP A 90 19.02 -15.71 2.87
N CYS A 91 18.69 -16.12 4.10
CA CYS A 91 19.67 -16.58 5.08
C CYS A 91 20.39 -17.87 4.65
N MET A 92 19.66 -18.83 4.05
CA MET A 92 20.27 -20.06 3.53
C MET A 92 21.22 -19.80 2.34
N ASP A 93 20.90 -18.84 1.47
CA ASP A 93 21.71 -18.52 0.29
C ASP A 93 23.02 -17.79 0.65
N LEU A 94 22.99 -16.96 1.69
CA LEU A 94 24.18 -16.33 2.29
C LEU A 94 25.07 -17.30 3.07
N SER A 95 24.56 -18.48 3.43
CA SER A 95 25.33 -19.53 4.12
C SER A 95 26.09 -20.46 3.16
N LEU A 96 25.90 -20.27 1.85
CA LEU A 96 26.53 -21.06 0.77
C LEU A 96 27.72 -20.35 0.10
N HIS A 97 28.13 -19.19 0.61
CA HIS A 97 29.33 -18.45 0.21
C HIS A 97 30.23 -18.20 1.43
#